data_AF-A0A1F5DS55-F1
#
_entry.id   AF-A0A1F5DS55-F1
#
_cell.length_a   1.000
_cell.length_b   1.000
_cell.length_c   1.000
_cell.angle_alpha   90.00
_cell.angle_beta   90.00
_cell.angle_gamma   90.00
#
_symmetry.space_group_name_H-M   'P 1'
#
loop_
_entity.id
_entity.type
_entity.pdbx_description
1 polymer ?
#
loop_
_entity_poly.entity_id
_entity_poly.type
_entity_poly.pdbx_seq_one_letter_code
_entity_poly.pdbx_strand_id
1 'polypeptide(L)'
;MITDFSAWRNRQYQTQTGVKMILDDDEVLSGPLPENLSKNYNYAFRRDDWFLGRKLRFGETAHVRLTRLVQPGTGKWVGKVHERFESLVQVRNLKSPRIIHRRRITISQFIDRLNWYSDLRAEELNQFSTFELIFYPKLKFVKNYFWYLGFLDGVPGLAMAFLMSLHSLMVRIKVYEKT
;
A
#
# COMPACT_ATOMS: atom_id res chain seq x y z
N MET A 1 11.10 4.12 -15.63
CA MET A 1 10.55 3.78 -14.30
C MET A 1 9.32 4.65 -14.08
N ILE A 2 8.20 4.11 -13.55
CA ILE A 2 6.93 4.84 -13.43
C ILE A 2 6.99 5.80 -12.23
N THR A 3 7.03 7.10 -12.46
CA THR A 3 7.13 8.12 -11.39
C THR A 3 5.76 8.55 -10.83
N ASP A 4 4.68 8.25 -11.55
CA ASP A 4 3.29 8.49 -11.12
C ASP A 4 2.43 7.28 -11.47
N PHE A 5 2.19 6.43 -10.48
CA PHE A 5 1.37 5.23 -10.62
C PHE A 5 -0.09 5.58 -10.93
N SER A 6 -0.61 6.63 -10.30
CA SER A 6 -2.00 7.05 -10.49
C SER A 6 -2.27 7.54 -11.91
N ALA A 7 -1.38 8.37 -12.47
CA ALA A 7 -1.50 8.86 -13.85
C ALA A 7 -1.41 7.71 -14.86
N TRP A 8 -0.48 6.77 -14.63
CA TRP A 8 -0.38 5.56 -15.47
C TRP A 8 -1.67 4.74 -15.42
N ARG A 9 -2.20 4.48 -14.23
CA ARG A 9 -3.42 3.66 -14.03
C ARG A 9 -4.67 4.35 -14.58
N ASN A 10 -4.79 5.67 -14.43
CA ASN A 10 -5.90 6.46 -14.98
C ASN A 10 -5.95 6.41 -16.51
N ARG A 11 -4.80 6.48 -17.20
CA ARG A 11 -4.75 6.32 -18.67
C ARG A 11 -5.29 4.97 -19.12
N GLN A 12 -4.95 3.90 -18.40
CA GLN A 12 -5.44 2.55 -18.68
C GLN A 12 -6.89 2.33 -18.26
N TYR A 13 -7.41 3.14 -17.35
CA TYR A 13 -8.77 3.01 -16.81
C TYR A 13 -9.81 3.69 -17.72
N GLN A 14 -9.49 4.84 -18.31
CA GLN A 14 -10.42 5.61 -19.14
C GLN A 14 -10.85 4.90 -20.43
N THR A 15 -10.04 3.97 -20.95
CA THR A 15 -10.28 3.29 -22.22
C THR A 15 -11.12 2.01 -22.10
N GLN A 16 -11.55 1.63 -20.89
CA GLN A 16 -12.13 0.32 -20.64
C GLN A 16 -13.64 0.37 -20.37
N THR A 17 -14.33 -0.64 -20.88
CA THR A 17 -15.77 -0.84 -20.71
C THR A 17 -16.04 -2.00 -19.74
N GLY A 18 -17.05 -1.86 -18.88
CA GLY A 18 -17.45 -2.89 -17.91
C GLY A 18 -16.67 -2.90 -16.59
N VAL A 19 -17.15 -3.69 -15.62
CA VAL A 19 -16.58 -3.79 -14.27
C VAL A 19 -15.14 -4.28 -14.36
N LYS A 20 -14.21 -3.60 -13.67
CA LYS A 20 -12.78 -3.93 -13.75
C LYS A 20 -12.23 -4.39 -12.41
N MET A 21 -11.61 -5.57 -12.41
CA MET A 21 -10.71 -6.02 -11.35
C MET A 21 -9.31 -5.52 -11.66
N ILE A 22 -8.69 -4.79 -10.74
CA ILE A 22 -7.37 -4.21 -10.90
C ILE A 22 -6.44 -4.84 -9.85
N LEU A 23 -5.51 -5.66 -10.31
CA LEU A 23 -4.48 -6.28 -9.49
C LEU A 23 -3.11 -5.90 -10.02
N ASP A 24 -2.15 -5.79 -9.13
CA ASP A 24 -0.74 -5.63 -9.49
C ASP A 24 -0.13 -7.01 -9.80
N ASP A 25 1.01 -7.06 -10.49
CA ASP A 25 1.60 -8.33 -10.98
C ASP A 25 1.94 -9.35 -9.86
N ASP A 26 2.10 -8.88 -8.62
CA ASP A 26 2.37 -9.67 -7.43
C ASP A 26 1.13 -9.91 -6.53
N GLU A 27 -0.05 -9.52 -7.02
CA GLU A 27 -1.34 -9.66 -6.34
C GLU A 27 -2.23 -10.71 -7.01
N VAL A 28 -2.77 -11.63 -6.20
CA VAL A 28 -3.72 -12.66 -6.68
C VAL A 28 -4.93 -12.75 -5.76
N LEU A 29 -6.11 -13.08 -6.29
CA LEU A 29 -7.27 -13.35 -5.45
C LEU A 29 -7.16 -14.74 -4.80
N SER A 30 -7.56 -14.81 -3.53
CA SER A 30 -7.63 -16.07 -2.78
C SER A 30 -8.79 -16.99 -3.18
N GLY A 31 -9.70 -16.53 -4.04
CA GLY A 31 -10.87 -17.29 -4.48
C GLY A 31 -11.72 -16.49 -5.46
N PRO A 32 -12.85 -17.06 -5.93
CA PRO A 32 -13.74 -16.40 -6.87
C PRO A 32 -14.43 -15.18 -6.24
N LEU A 33 -14.84 -14.23 -7.08
CA LEU A 33 -15.68 -13.12 -6.66
C LEU A 33 -17.10 -13.62 -6.35
N PRO A 34 -17.82 -13.02 -5.38
CA PRO A 34 -19.23 -13.30 -5.18
C PRO A 34 -20.06 -13.02 -6.44
N GLU A 35 -21.06 -13.85 -6.73
CA GLU A 35 -21.90 -13.71 -7.93
C GLU A 35 -22.81 -12.47 -7.88
N ASN A 36 -23.25 -12.06 -6.69
CA ASN A 36 -24.26 -11.02 -6.50
C ASN A 36 -23.70 -9.62 -6.21
N LEU A 37 -22.58 -9.25 -6.85
CA LEU A 37 -22.01 -7.91 -6.71
C LEU A 37 -22.81 -6.89 -7.53
N SER A 38 -23.45 -5.94 -6.85
CA SER A 38 -24.15 -4.82 -7.49
C SER A 38 -23.17 -3.89 -8.22
N LYS A 39 -23.59 -3.43 -9.41
CA LYS A 39 -22.87 -2.47 -10.25
C LYS A 39 -22.91 -1.03 -9.74
N ASN A 40 -23.64 -0.77 -8.65
CA ASN A 40 -23.76 0.57 -8.07
C ASN A 40 -22.65 0.88 -7.05
N TYR A 41 -21.79 -0.11 -6.75
CA TYR A 41 -20.74 0.00 -5.75
C TYR A 41 -19.39 -0.36 -6.33
N ASN A 42 -18.37 0.24 -5.72
CA ASN A 42 -16.99 -0.22 -5.83
C ASN A 42 -16.65 -1.11 -4.64
N TYR A 43 -15.71 -2.02 -4.79
CA TYR A 43 -15.39 -2.98 -3.74
C TYR A 43 -13.92 -2.96 -3.36
N ALA A 44 -13.71 -2.91 -2.04
CA ALA A 44 -12.42 -2.98 -1.40
C ALA A 44 -12.20 -4.36 -0.77
N PHE A 45 -10.97 -4.84 -0.90
CA PHE A 45 -10.54 -6.15 -0.45
C PHE A 45 -9.50 -5.97 0.65
N ARG A 46 -9.53 -6.85 1.66
CA ARG A 46 -8.38 -6.97 2.56
C ARG A 46 -7.21 -7.59 1.80
N ARG A 47 -6.01 -7.05 2.03
CA ARG A 47 -4.78 -7.63 1.53
C ARG A 47 -4.10 -8.46 2.61
N ASP A 48 -3.63 -9.63 2.22
CA ASP A 48 -2.82 -10.53 3.02
C ASP A 48 -1.40 -10.51 2.45
N ASP A 49 -0.52 -9.74 3.09
CA ASP A 49 0.89 -9.59 2.68
C ASP A 49 1.76 -10.76 3.18
N TRP A 50 2.65 -11.22 2.32
CA TRP A 50 3.68 -12.20 2.65
C TRP A 50 5.06 -11.56 2.62
N PHE A 51 5.86 -11.83 3.65
CA PHE A 51 7.20 -11.30 3.82
C PHE A 51 8.10 -12.34 4.49
N LEU A 52 9.30 -12.54 3.93
CA LEU A 52 10.28 -13.53 4.41
C LEU A 52 9.66 -14.94 4.62
N GLY A 53 8.89 -15.40 3.63
CA GLY A 53 8.28 -16.73 3.63
C GLY A 53 7.10 -16.91 4.59
N ARG A 54 6.67 -15.87 5.31
CA ARG A 54 5.52 -15.93 6.22
C ARG A 54 4.45 -14.91 5.83
N LYS A 55 3.19 -15.26 6.10
CA LYS A 55 2.08 -14.30 6.06
C LYS A 55 2.19 -13.39 7.28
N LEU A 56 2.15 -12.08 7.06
CA LEU A 56 2.08 -11.10 8.15
C LEU A 56 0.62 -11.01 8.60
N ARG A 57 0.35 -11.43 9.84
CA ARG A 57 -1.00 -11.43 10.43
C ARG A 57 -1.24 -10.19 11.28
N PHE A 58 -0.16 -9.52 11.67
CA PHE A 58 -0.12 -8.38 12.55
C PHE A 58 0.63 -7.21 11.88
N GLY A 59 0.86 -6.13 12.63
CA GLY A 59 1.45 -4.93 12.08
C GLY A 59 0.50 -4.15 11.14
N GLU A 60 1.00 -3.07 10.57
CA GLU A 60 0.22 -2.17 9.72
C GLU A 60 -0.30 -2.84 8.45
N THR A 61 0.44 -3.82 7.93
CA THR A 61 0.06 -4.56 6.70
C THR A 61 -1.24 -5.34 6.88
N ALA A 62 -1.52 -5.83 8.10
CA ALA A 62 -2.75 -6.57 8.41
C ALA A 62 -4.03 -5.72 8.26
N HIS A 63 -3.91 -4.39 8.27
CA HIS A 63 -5.03 -3.46 8.20
C HIS A 63 -5.26 -2.90 6.79
N VAL A 64 -4.43 -3.27 5.81
CA VAL A 64 -4.52 -2.76 4.44
C VAL A 64 -5.79 -3.23 3.76
N ARG A 65 -6.52 -2.25 3.19
CA ARG A 65 -7.67 -2.47 2.32
C ARG A 65 -7.48 -1.67 1.04
N LEU A 66 -7.71 -2.33 -0.09
CA LEU A 66 -7.51 -1.74 -1.41
C LEU A 66 -8.79 -1.87 -2.23
N THR A 67 -9.26 -0.75 -2.77
CA THR A 67 -10.34 -0.73 -3.76
C THR A 67 -9.80 -1.26 -5.07
N ARG A 68 -10.19 -2.48 -5.45
CA ARG A 68 -9.67 -3.16 -6.65
C ARG A 68 -10.74 -3.57 -7.64
N LEU A 69 -12.00 -3.67 -7.23
CA LEU A 69 -13.10 -3.91 -8.15
C LEU A 69 -13.88 -2.60 -8.31
N VAL A 70 -13.74 -1.99 -9.48
CA VAL A 70 -14.26 -0.65 -9.76
C VAL A 70 -15.16 -0.63 -11.00
N GLN A 71 -16.18 0.22 -10.95
CA GLN A 71 -17.11 0.45 -12.04
C GLN A 71 -16.62 1.61 -12.91
N PRO A 72 -16.63 1.50 -14.25
CA PRO A 72 -16.16 2.57 -15.14
C PRO A 72 -16.82 3.92 -14.83
N GLY A 73 -16.04 5.00 -14.92
CA GLY A 73 -16.54 6.36 -14.68
C GLY A 73 -16.87 6.69 -13.23
N THR A 74 -16.73 5.77 -12.28
CA THR A 74 -17.10 6.01 -10.87
C THR A 74 -15.95 6.53 -9.99
N GLY A 75 -14.86 7.03 -10.57
CA GLY A 75 -13.74 7.55 -9.80
C GLY A 75 -12.43 7.63 -10.58
N LYS A 76 -11.36 7.97 -9.87
CA LYS A 76 -9.99 8.08 -10.40
C LYS A 76 -8.96 7.67 -9.35
N TRP A 77 -7.78 7.25 -9.80
CA TRP A 77 -6.62 7.03 -8.93
C TRP A 77 -5.94 8.36 -8.63
N VAL A 78 -5.48 8.54 -7.39
CA VAL A 78 -4.70 9.70 -6.96
C VAL A 78 -3.52 9.27 -6.09
N GLY A 79 -2.47 10.09 -6.06
CA GLY A 79 -1.25 9.86 -5.29
C GLY A 79 -0.15 9.24 -6.15
N LYS A 80 1.09 9.74 -6.03
CA LYS A 80 2.18 9.29 -6.91
C LYS A 80 2.60 7.86 -6.61
N VAL A 81 2.69 7.49 -5.32
CA VAL A 81 3.18 6.18 -4.84
C VAL A 81 2.14 5.39 -4.06
N HIS A 82 1.51 6.04 -3.09
CA HIS A 82 0.46 5.44 -2.27
C HIS A 82 -0.89 5.65 -2.95
N GLU A 83 -1.00 5.12 -4.17
CA GLU A 83 -2.18 5.35 -4.98
C GLU A 83 -3.43 4.85 -4.26
N ARG A 84 -4.47 5.69 -4.26
CA ARG A 84 -5.79 5.34 -3.75
C ARG A 84 -6.83 5.66 -4.82
N PHE A 85 -7.87 4.85 -4.88
CA PHE A 85 -9.00 5.12 -5.75
C PHE A 85 -9.98 6.07 -5.03
N GLU A 86 -10.09 7.29 -5.54
CA GLU A 86 -11.13 8.23 -5.13
C GLU A 86 -12.42 7.89 -5.86
N SER A 87 -13.35 7.29 -5.11
CA SER A 87 -14.63 6.80 -5.61
C SER A 87 -15.71 7.87 -5.48
N LEU A 88 -16.48 8.08 -6.55
CA LEU A 88 -17.69 8.90 -6.58
C LEU A 88 -18.91 8.15 -6.03
N VAL A 89 -18.85 6.81 -6.00
CA VAL A 89 -19.89 5.94 -5.43
C VAL A 89 -19.43 5.31 -4.12
N GLN A 90 -20.35 4.73 -3.35
CA GLN A 90 -20.00 4.06 -2.11
C GLN A 90 -19.08 2.86 -2.36
N VAL A 91 -18.03 2.76 -1.54
CA VAL A 91 -17.10 1.61 -1.52
C VAL A 91 -17.53 0.62 -0.45
N ARG A 92 -17.79 -0.63 -0.82
CA ARG A 92 -18.13 -1.72 0.10
C ARG A 92 -16.93 -2.60 0.37
N ASN A 93 -16.74 -2.97 1.63
CA ASN A 93 -15.69 -3.90 2.03
C ASN A 93 -16.16 -5.34 1.85
N LEU A 94 -15.47 -6.11 1.02
CA LEU A 94 -15.71 -7.54 0.91
C LEU A 94 -15.01 -8.30 2.04
N LYS A 95 -15.72 -9.26 2.63
CA LYS A 95 -15.18 -10.19 3.63
C LYS A 95 -14.31 -11.27 2.98
N SER A 96 -14.70 -11.70 1.78
CA SER A 96 -14.02 -12.66 0.91
C SER A 96 -14.38 -12.38 -0.56
N PRO A 97 -13.51 -12.74 -1.54
CA PRO A 97 -12.14 -13.21 -1.34
C PRO A 97 -11.23 -12.09 -0.81
N ARG A 98 -10.00 -12.43 -0.43
CA ARG A 98 -8.90 -11.51 -0.09
C ARG A 98 -7.89 -11.43 -1.23
N ILE A 99 -7.14 -10.33 -1.27
CA ILE A 99 -5.96 -10.19 -2.14
C ILE A 99 -4.76 -10.79 -1.41
N ILE A 100 -4.10 -11.77 -2.01
CA ILE A 100 -2.83 -12.30 -1.54
C ILE A 100 -1.73 -11.55 -2.27
N HIS A 101 -0.83 -10.92 -1.51
CA HIS A 101 0.29 -10.16 -2.05
C HIS A 101 1.59 -10.89 -1.70
N ARG A 102 2.27 -11.44 -2.72
CA ARG A 102 3.49 -12.23 -2.54
C ARG A 102 4.62 -11.67 -3.38
N ARG A 103 5.44 -10.81 -2.76
CA ARG A 103 6.67 -10.31 -3.38
C ARG A 103 7.73 -11.39 -3.34
N ARG A 104 8.16 -11.87 -4.50
CA ARG A 104 9.37 -12.70 -4.62
C ARG A 104 10.58 -11.80 -4.80
N ILE A 105 10.94 -11.07 -3.74
CA ILE A 105 12.07 -10.13 -3.76
C ILE A 105 13.04 -10.38 -2.60
N THR A 106 14.32 -10.09 -2.82
CA THR A 106 15.36 -10.12 -1.78
C THR A 106 15.25 -8.91 -0.85
N ILE A 107 15.95 -8.94 0.29
CA ILE A 107 16.04 -7.77 1.17
C ILE A 107 16.69 -6.58 0.47
N SER A 108 17.73 -6.80 -0.34
CA SER A 108 18.36 -5.73 -1.12
C SER A 108 17.35 -5.06 -2.06
N GLN A 109 16.59 -5.85 -2.82
CA GLN A 109 15.54 -5.34 -3.70
C GLN A 109 14.42 -4.61 -2.93
N PHE A 110 14.11 -5.07 -1.71
CA PHE A 110 13.16 -4.38 -0.84
C PHE A 110 13.70 -3.01 -0.42
N ILE A 111 14.97 -2.93 -0.04
CA ILE A 111 15.65 -1.68 0.31
C ILE A 111 15.72 -0.73 -0.89
N ASP A 112 16.01 -1.23 -2.09
CA ASP A 112 16.00 -0.42 -3.32
C ASP A 112 14.63 0.20 -3.57
N ARG A 113 13.55 -0.58 -3.38
CA ARG A 113 12.18 -0.07 -3.47
C ARG A 113 11.87 0.94 -2.36
N LEU A 114 12.31 0.70 -1.12
CA LEU A 114 12.16 1.67 -0.03
C LEU A 114 12.86 2.99 -0.35
N ASN A 115 14.05 2.91 -0.93
CA ASN A 115 14.80 4.08 -1.36
C ASN A 115 13.97 4.86 -2.38
N TRP A 116 13.56 4.19 -3.46
CA TRP A 116 12.80 4.82 -4.52
C TRP A 116 11.43 5.38 -4.07
N TYR A 117 10.68 4.63 -3.24
CA TYR A 117 9.41 5.12 -2.70
C TYR A 117 9.59 6.29 -1.73
N SER A 118 10.68 6.32 -0.97
CA SER A 118 10.97 7.46 -0.09
C SER A 118 11.33 8.72 -0.88
N ASP A 119 11.97 8.62 -2.05
CA ASP A 119 12.22 9.77 -2.95
C ASP A 119 10.91 10.41 -3.40
N LEU A 120 10.04 9.59 -3.96
CA LEU A 120 8.75 10.01 -4.47
C LEU A 120 7.84 10.54 -3.36
N ARG A 121 7.87 9.93 -2.17
CA ARG A 121 7.11 10.43 -1.02
C ARG A 121 7.66 11.75 -0.49
N ALA A 122 8.98 11.96 -0.52
CA ALA A 122 9.58 13.22 -0.15
C ALA A 122 9.19 14.36 -1.11
N GLU A 123 8.93 14.08 -2.40
CA GLU A 123 8.37 15.09 -3.34
C GLU A 123 6.93 15.53 -3.00
N GLU A 124 6.17 14.72 -2.27
CA GLU A 124 4.80 15.06 -1.88
C GLU A 124 4.75 15.87 -0.58
N LEU A 125 5.87 16.05 0.11
CA LEU A 125 5.97 16.79 1.37
C LEU A 125 6.67 18.12 1.13
N ASN A 126 6.03 19.21 1.55
CA ASN A 126 6.49 20.57 1.25
C ASN A 126 7.34 21.21 2.35
N GLN A 127 7.44 20.59 3.54
CA GLN A 127 8.08 21.21 4.71
C GLN A 127 8.85 20.20 5.53
N PHE A 128 10.11 20.53 5.83
CA PHE A 128 10.94 19.80 6.78
C PHE A 128 10.55 20.12 8.22
N SER A 129 10.67 19.12 9.10
CA SER A 129 10.54 19.29 10.54
C SER A 129 11.52 18.38 11.29
N THR A 130 12.44 18.99 12.04
CA THR A 130 13.39 18.27 12.91
C THR A 130 12.67 17.43 13.96
N PHE A 131 11.55 17.95 14.49
CA PHE A 131 10.72 17.20 15.44
C PHE A 131 10.19 15.92 14.79
N GLU A 132 9.65 16.03 13.57
CA GLU A 132 9.17 14.85 12.89
C GLU A 132 10.28 13.86 12.56
N LEU A 133 11.45 14.33 12.13
CA LEU A 133 12.62 13.50 11.85
C LEU A 133 13.00 12.60 13.03
N ILE A 134 12.99 13.15 14.25
CA ILE A 134 13.39 12.43 15.45
C ILE A 134 12.31 11.46 15.92
N PHE A 135 11.04 11.89 15.93
CA PHE A 135 9.98 11.15 16.61
C PHE A 135 9.18 10.22 15.70
N TYR A 136 8.87 10.60 14.46
CA TYR A 136 8.01 9.75 13.61
C TYR A 136 8.59 8.37 13.31
N PRO A 137 9.88 8.19 12.97
CA PRO A 137 10.43 6.85 12.74
C PRO A 137 10.31 5.96 13.99
N LYS A 138 10.64 6.49 15.17
CA LYS A 138 10.54 5.77 16.45
C LYS A 138 9.09 5.38 16.75
N LEU A 139 8.16 6.33 16.61
CA LEU A 139 6.73 6.08 16.80
C LEU A 139 6.17 5.10 15.76
N LYS A 140 6.68 5.13 14.52
CA LYS A 140 6.33 4.17 13.47
C LYS A 140 6.72 2.75 13.87
N PHE A 141 7.94 2.56 14.38
CA PHE A 141 8.37 1.26 14.91
C PHE A 141 7.49 0.81 16.07
N VAL A 142 7.32 1.66 17.10
CA VAL A 142 6.52 1.32 18.29
C VAL A 142 5.09 0.94 17.90
N LYS A 143 4.50 1.70 16.98
CA LYS A 143 3.17 1.43 16.48
C LYS A 143 3.07 0.11 15.73
N ASN A 144 3.99 -0.14 14.82
CA ASN A 144 3.93 -1.34 14.00
C ASN A 144 4.24 -2.60 14.82
N TYR A 145 5.25 -2.52 15.69
CA TYR A 145 5.73 -3.66 16.45
C TYR A 145 4.90 -3.95 17.69
N PHE A 146 4.64 -2.94 18.54
CA PHE A 146 3.94 -3.14 19.81
C PHE A 146 2.44 -2.90 19.71
N TRP A 147 1.97 -1.75 19.19
CA TRP A 147 0.52 -1.47 19.14
C TRP A 147 -0.24 -2.37 18.17
N TYR A 148 0.33 -2.63 16.99
CA TYR A 148 -0.25 -3.57 16.02
C TYR A 148 0.22 -5.01 16.23
N LEU A 149 0.88 -5.31 17.35
CA LEU A 149 1.31 -6.65 17.74
C LEU A 149 2.19 -7.35 16.69
N GLY A 150 2.95 -6.59 15.89
CA GLY A 150 3.85 -7.12 14.87
C GLY A 150 4.87 -8.13 15.40
N PHE A 151 5.22 -8.06 16.69
CA PHE A 151 6.08 -9.05 17.34
C PHE A 151 5.52 -10.49 17.30
N LEU A 152 4.20 -10.67 17.17
CA LEU A 152 3.56 -11.98 17.06
C LEU A 152 3.86 -12.68 15.72
N ASP A 153 4.31 -11.94 14.70
CA ASP A 153 4.79 -12.52 13.43
C ASP A 153 6.27 -12.97 13.51
N GLY A 154 6.93 -12.83 14.67
CA GLY A 154 8.31 -13.22 14.89
C GLY A 154 9.32 -12.35 14.12
N VAL A 155 10.38 -12.96 13.60
CA VAL A 155 11.44 -12.25 12.85
C VAL A 155 10.91 -11.46 11.64
N PRO A 156 10.00 -12.00 10.80
CA PRO A 156 9.40 -11.21 9.71
C PRO A 156 8.66 -9.95 10.19
N GLY A 157 7.95 -10.03 11.32
CA GLY A 157 7.26 -8.89 11.92
C GLY A 157 8.23 -7.83 12.44
N LEU A 158 9.30 -8.25 13.12
CA LEU A 158 10.37 -7.36 13.57
C LEU A 158 11.07 -6.67 12.39
N ALA A 159 11.45 -7.43 11.38
CA ALA A 159 12.10 -6.91 10.18
C ALA A 159 11.19 -5.91 9.44
N MET A 160 9.91 -6.22 9.27
CA MET A 160 8.95 -5.29 8.67
C MET A 160 8.80 -4.01 9.49
N ALA A 161 8.74 -4.09 10.82
CA ALA A 161 8.68 -2.92 11.68
C ALA A 161 9.89 -2.00 11.54
N PHE A 162 11.11 -2.55 11.50
CA PHE A 162 12.33 -1.79 11.24
C PHE A 162 12.36 -1.19 9.84
N LEU A 163 12.00 -1.96 8.81
CA LEU A 163 12.00 -1.47 7.43
C LEU A 163 11.01 -0.33 7.22
N MET A 164 9.84 -0.37 7.85
CA MET A 164 8.85 0.71 7.79
C MET A 164 9.28 1.94 8.61
N SER A 165 10.00 1.74 9.71
CA SER A 165 10.65 2.82 10.46
C SER A 165 11.76 3.48 9.62
N LEU A 166 12.60 2.68 8.96
CA LEU A 166 13.65 3.14 8.06
C LEU A 166 13.06 3.95 6.91
N HIS A 167 11.99 3.46 6.27
CA HIS A 167 11.27 4.21 5.25
C HIS A 167 10.82 5.58 5.76
N SER A 168 10.21 5.63 6.95
CA SER A 168 9.75 6.87 7.59
C SER A 168 10.90 7.85 7.86
N LEU A 169 12.08 7.35 8.20
CA LEU A 169 13.30 8.14 8.40
C LEU A 169 13.84 8.67 7.07
N MET A 170 14.00 7.79 6.07
CA MET A 170 14.52 8.13 4.75
C MET A 170 13.70 9.23 4.09
N VAL A 171 12.36 9.14 4.13
CA VAL A 171 11.46 10.19 3.61
C VAL A 171 11.83 11.56 4.18
N ARG A 172 12.07 11.66 5.49
CA ARG A 172 12.32 12.94 6.16
C ARG A 172 13.70 13.49 5.91
N ILE A 173 14.70 12.62 5.87
CA ILE A 173 16.06 13.01 5.47
C ILE A 173 16.04 13.56 4.04
N LYS A 174 15.31 12.91 3.13
CA LYS A 174 15.18 13.34 1.74
C LYS A 174 14.35 14.61 1.55
N VAL A 175 13.42 14.91 2.47
CA VAL A 175 12.76 16.22 2.50
C VAL A 175 13.76 17.30 2.92
N TYR A 176 14.59 17.03 3.93
CA TYR A 176 15.66 17.95 4.35
C TYR A 176 16.71 18.19 3.27
N GLU A 177 17.14 17.15 2.57
CA GLU A 177 18.12 17.23 1.46
C GLU A 177 17.68 18.18 0.33
N LYS A 178 16.37 18.39 0.18
CA LYS A 178 15.77 19.29 -0.82
C LYS A 178 15.56 20.72 -0.31
N THR A 179 15.75 20.97 0.98
CA THR A 179 15.58 22.30 1.61
C THR A 179 16.85 23.13 1.44
#